data_AF-A0A537FMF0-F1
#
_entry.id   AF-A0A537FMF0-F1
#
_cell.length_a   1.000
_cell.length_b   1.000
_cell.length_c   1.000
_cell.angle_alpha   90.00
_cell.angle_beta   90.00
_cell.angle_gamma   90.00
#
_symmetry.space_group_name_H-M   'P 1'
#
loop_
_entity.id
_entity.type
_entity.pdbx_description
1 polymer ?
#
loop_
_entity_poly.entity_id
_entity_poly.type
_entity_poly.pdbx_seq_one_letter_code
_entity_poly.pdbx_strand_id
1 'polypeptide(L)'
;KSARGLIGALAAIGAKLDQVRHTFEVIAYRTKDNLGTKRAVDKESVFDMDTKYNDSTFQNLDHENGRVLICPHGPDPVLLGIRGFDPFTLLKALGEVRVREPVERVMIFRTNQGTNAHLTRPRKISELEPFQSAVLTARVDSLPRVLKGGHVIFRIRDETGVGVCAAYAPSGPMMRAARELIPGDEVRAYGGVRLNRDSSLTLNLERLDILRIVEAFREENPRCPSCGTCCESMGRDQGFRCEKCGLRTRDSKTQVRISRDLEPSVEIPPPRSRRHLTRPQTASQNPDLMFAREDAFSFERLLKAIQPASTL
;
A
#
# COMPACT_ATOMS: atom_id res chain seq x y z
N LYS A 1 -10.22 33.93 -0.32
CA LYS A 1 -9.32 33.96 -1.51
C LYS A 1 -9.43 32.61 -2.23
N SER A 2 -9.97 32.64 -3.47
CA SER A 2 -10.45 31.53 -4.33
C SER A 2 -11.61 30.67 -3.77
N ALA A 3 -12.60 30.38 -4.63
CA ALA A 3 -13.75 29.51 -4.31
C ALA A 3 -13.38 28.03 -4.11
N ARG A 4 -12.13 27.63 -4.36
CA ARG A 4 -11.67 26.22 -4.20
C ARG A 4 -11.82 25.71 -2.76
N GLY A 5 -11.68 26.59 -1.77
CA GLY A 5 -11.90 26.23 -0.36
C GLY A 5 -13.34 25.80 -0.06
N LEU A 6 -14.31 26.31 -0.82
CA LEU A 6 -15.73 25.94 -0.66
C LEU A 6 -15.98 24.48 -1.03
N ILE A 7 -15.28 23.95 -2.05
CA ILE A 7 -15.38 22.54 -2.45
C ILE A 7 -14.97 21.65 -1.28
N GLY A 8 -13.83 21.93 -0.66
CA GLY A 8 -13.35 21.18 0.51
C GLY A 8 -14.28 21.32 1.73
N ALA A 9 -14.77 22.51 2.00
CA ALA A 9 -15.70 22.76 3.11
C ALA A 9 -17.02 21.99 2.95
N LEU A 10 -17.63 22.06 1.75
CA LEU A 10 -18.86 21.32 1.44
C LEU A 10 -18.62 19.81 1.48
N ALA A 11 -17.49 19.33 0.95
CA ALA A 11 -17.13 17.92 1.03
C ALA A 11 -16.95 17.43 2.48
N ALA A 12 -16.34 18.25 3.35
CA ALA A 12 -16.17 17.92 4.76
C ALA A 12 -17.51 17.81 5.50
N ILE A 13 -18.46 18.72 5.23
CA ILE A 13 -19.82 18.67 5.78
C ILE A 13 -20.58 17.46 5.23
N GLY A 14 -20.50 17.23 3.92
CA GLY A 14 -21.25 16.19 3.21
C GLY A 14 -20.70 14.77 3.36
N ALA A 15 -19.52 14.60 3.96
CA ALA A 15 -18.88 13.29 4.08
C ALA A 15 -19.62 12.31 5.02
N LYS A 16 -20.48 12.82 5.92
CA LYS A 16 -21.32 12.03 6.85
C LYS A 16 -20.54 10.89 7.53
N LEU A 17 -19.37 11.23 8.11
CA LEU A 17 -18.47 10.24 8.74
C LEU A 17 -19.10 9.51 9.93
N ASP A 18 -20.20 10.01 10.47
CA ASP A 18 -21.07 9.34 11.45
C ASP A 18 -21.86 8.15 10.86
N GLN A 19 -22.05 8.10 9.54
CA GLN A 19 -22.86 7.09 8.84
C GLN A 19 -22.02 6.15 7.97
N VAL A 20 -20.74 6.45 7.78
CA VAL A 20 -19.82 5.64 6.97
C VAL A 20 -18.64 5.16 7.81
N ARG A 21 -17.88 4.21 7.25
CA ARG A 21 -16.63 3.75 7.86
C ARG A 21 -15.69 4.94 8.04
N HIS A 22 -15.16 5.08 9.25
CA HIS A 22 -14.24 6.14 9.63
C HIS A 22 -13.17 5.59 10.58
N THR A 23 -12.14 6.39 10.80
CA THR A 23 -11.12 6.20 11.84
C THR A 23 -10.97 7.51 12.60
N PHE A 24 -10.06 7.53 13.58
CA PHE A 24 -9.75 8.72 14.34
C PHE A 24 -8.27 9.08 14.19
N GLU A 25 -7.98 10.37 14.29
CA GLU A 25 -6.63 10.90 14.41
C GLU A 25 -6.62 11.91 15.56
N VAL A 26 -5.78 11.67 16.57
CA VAL A 26 -5.49 12.67 17.61
C VAL A 26 -4.27 13.47 17.18
N ILE A 27 -4.40 14.79 17.17
CA ILE A 27 -3.37 15.71 16.74
C ILE A 27 -2.98 16.60 17.92
N ALA A 28 -1.69 16.58 18.27
CA ALA A 28 -1.10 17.55 19.18
C ALA A 28 -0.50 18.71 18.38
N TYR A 29 -0.66 19.94 18.87
CA TYR A 29 -0.21 21.16 18.22
C TYR A 29 0.90 21.83 19.04
N ARG A 30 1.85 22.44 18.33
CA ARG A 30 3.01 23.15 18.88
C ARG A 30 2.63 24.58 19.27
N THR A 31 3.37 25.12 20.22
CA THR A 31 3.37 26.56 20.50
C THR A 31 4.00 27.34 19.33
N LYS A 32 3.65 28.62 19.22
CA LYS A 32 4.20 29.52 18.19
C LYS A 32 5.74 29.58 18.21
N ASP A 33 6.34 29.55 19.39
CA ASP A 33 7.80 29.66 19.57
C ASP A 33 8.56 28.46 18.99
N ASN A 34 7.88 27.33 18.82
CA ASN A 34 8.46 26.09 18.32
C ASN A 34 8.20 25.89 16.81
N LEU A 35 7.43 26.76 16.14
CA LEU A 35 7.17 26.61 14.71
C LEU A 35 8.46 26.72 13.88
N GLY A 36 8.60 25.85 12.88
CA GLY A 36 9.81 25.80 12.03
C GLY A 36 11.02 25.12 12.66
N THR A 37 11.04 24.87 13.97
CA THR A 37 12.12 24.13 14.63
C THR A 37 11.92 22.61 14.51
N LYS A 38 12.96 21.83 14.79
CA LYS A 38 12.87 20.36 14.81
C LYS A 38 11.98 19.92 15.99
N ARG A 39 11.01 19.06 15.70
CA ARG A 39 10.11 18.47 16.70
C ARG A 39 10.91 17.68 17.75
N ALA A 40 10.61 17.92 19.02
CA ALA A 40 11.30 17.30 20.15
C ALA A 40 10.48 16.12 20.69
N VAL A 41 10.35 15.06 19.89
CA VAL A 41 9.61 13.84 20.24
C VAL A 41 10.58 12.68 20.42
N ASP A 42 10.46 11.97 21.54
CA ASP A 42 11.33 10.85 21.90
C ASP A 42 10.99 9.61 21.08
N LYS A 43 11.90 9.21 20.19
CA LYS A 43 11.69 8.10 19.25
C LYS A 43 11.41 6.76 19.94
N GLU A 44 12.07 6.47 21.06
CA GLU A 44 11.88 5.22 21.80
C GLU A 44 10.47 5.14 22.38
N SER A 45 9.96 6.22 22.98
CA SER A 45 8.57 6.24 23.46
C SER A 45 7.54 6.00 22.35
N VAL A 46 7.82 6.43 21.11
CA VAL A 46 6.94 6.15 19.97
C VAL A 46 7.00 4.67 19.58
N PHE A 47 8.16 4.03 19.67
CA PHE A 47 8.31 2.59 19.45
C PHE A 47 7.54 1.77 20.49
N ASP A 48 7.68 2.14 21.77
CA ASP A 48 6.99 1.49 22.88
C ASP A 48 5.46 1.60 22.71
N MET A 49 4.99 2.82 22.40
CA MET A 49 3.57 3.10 22.11
C MET A 49 3.07 2.30 20.90
N ASP A 50 3.77 2.34 19.77
CA ASP A 50 3.35 1.65 18.55
C ASP A 50 3.30 0.12 18.75
N THR A 51 4.25 -0.43 19.52
CA THR A 51 4.25 -1.86 19.88
C THR A 51 3.07 -2.23 20.76
N LYS A 52 2.78 -1.41 21.78
CA LYS A 52 1.70 -1.64 22.74
C LYS A 52 0.31 -1.53 22.12
N TYR A 53 0.13 -0.61 21.17
CA TYR A 53 -1.15 -0.29 20.54
C TYR A 53 -1.22 -0.74 19.07
N ASN A 54 -0.45 -1.77 18.69
CA ASN A 54 -0.30 -2.20 17.29
C ASN A 54 -1.60 -2.74 16.63
N ASP A 55 -2.57 -3.11 17.46
CA ASP A 55 -3.87 -3.66 17.08
C ASP A 55 -4.96 -2.59 16.94
N SER A 56 -4.73 -1.42 17.53
CA SER A 56 -5.72 -0.36 17.74
C SER A 56 -5.29 0.99 17.14
N THR A 57 -4.00 1.12 16.81
CA THR A 57 -3.40 2.25 16.09
C THR A 57 -2.72 1.77 14.81
N PHE A 58 -2.41 2.70 13.89
CA PHE A 58 -1.78 2.33 12.64
C PHE A 58 -0.94 3.46 12.03
N GLN A 59 0.04 3.06 11.21
CA GLN A 59 0.93 3.98 10.48
C GLN A 59 1.70 4.95 11.38
N ASN A 60 2.00 4.58 12.64
CA ASN A 60 2.78 5.45 13.52
C ASN A 60 4.28 5.35 13.27
N LEU A 61 4.73 4.16 12.85
CA LEU A 61 6.12 3.82 12.67
C LEU A 61 6.32 3.02 11.37
N ASP A 62 7.49 3.21 10.75
CA ASP A 62 8.02 2.29 9.74
C ASP A 62 9.06 1.38 10.40
N HIS A 63 8.66 0.16 10.76
CA HIS A 63 9.53 -0.80 11.46
C HIS A 63 10.79 -1.15 10.67
N GLU A 64 10.73 -1.18 9.33
CA GLU A 64 11.86 -1.57 8.49
C GLU A 64 13.02 -0.58 8.59
N ASN A 65 12.73 0.73 8.64
CA ASN A 65 13.75 1.79 8.69
C ASN A 65 13.83 2.48 10.06
N GLY A 66 13.00 2.05 11.02
CA GLY A 66 12.79 2.71 12.30
C GLY A 66 12.39 4.18 12.18
N ARG A 67 11.67 4.56 11.13
CA ARG A 67 11.26 5.96 10.90
C ARG A 67 9.94 6.24 11.63
N VAL A 68 9.92 7.29 12.44
CA VAL A 68 8.69 7.84 13.04
C VAL A 68 7.84 8.51 11.94
N LEU A 69 6.57 8.13 11.85
CA LEU A 69 5.62 8.62 10.84
C LEU A 69 4.59 9.59 11.41
N ILE A 70 4.33 9.56 12.73
CA ILE A 70 3.38 10.47 13.39
C ILE A 70 3.83 11.93 13.39
N CYS A 71 5.13 12.19 13.21
CA CYS A 71 5.68 13.56 13.22
C CYS A 71 5.80 14.09 11.78
N PRO A 72 5.08 15.16 11.40
CA PRO A 72 5.23 15.74 10.08
C PRO A 72 6.58 16.45 9.91
N HIS A 73 6.94 16.68 8.65
CA HIS A 73 8.14 17.44 8.27
C HIS A 73 7.80 18.89 8.00
N GLY A 74 8.74 19.79 8.25
CA GLY A 74 8.61 21.22 7.93
C GLY A 74 7.91 22.04 9.02
N PRO A 75 7.49 23.28 8.67
CA PRO A 75 7.13 24.33 9.63
C PRO A 75 5.69 24.27 10.14
N ASP A 76 4.93 23.23 9.78
CA ASP A 76 3.54 23.02 10.18
C ASP A 76 3.37 23.10 11.73
N PRO A 77 2.31 23.74 12.26
CA PRO A 77 1.97 23.70 13.69
C PRO A 77 1.67 22.32 14.27
N VAL A 78 1.43 21.29 13.48
CA VAL A 78 1.22 19.93 14.00
C VAL A 78 2.49 19.39 14.66
N LEU A 79 2.43 19.06 15.94
CA LEU A 79 3.52 18.37 16.64
C LEU A 79 3.60 16.91 16.19
N LEU A 80 2.51 16.16 16.37
CA LEU A 80 2.38 14.77 15.99
C LEU A 80 0.90 14.41 15.83
N GLY A 81 0.62 13.38 15.03
CA GLY A 81 -0.71 12.80 14.84
C GLY A 81 -0.70 11.28 14.98
N ILE A 82 -1.47 10.72 15.91
CA ILE A 82 -1.62 9.26 16.09
C ILE A 82 -2.97 8.84 15.51
N ARG A 83 -2.97 7.80 14.68
CA ARG A 83 -4.15 7.29 13.98
C ARG A 83 -4.59 5.96 14.55
N GLY A 84 -5.90 5.74 14.64
CA GLY A 84 -6.44 4.53 15.22
C GLY A 84 -7.95 4.40 15.06
N PHE A 85 -8.49 3.37 15.68
CA PHE A 85 -9.90 3.01 15.54
C PHE A 85 -10.77 3.52 16.69
N ASP A 86 -10.17 3.86 17.84
CA ASP A 86 -10.87 4.32 19.03
C ASP A 86 -10.22 5.60 19.63
N PRO A 87 -10.99 6.68 19.84
CA PRO A 87 -10.45 7.94 20.33
C PRO A 87 -9.91 7.88 21.77
N PHE A 88 -10.44 7.00 22.64
CA PHE A 88 -9.92 6.86 24.01
C PHE A 88 -8.55 6.20 24.02
N THR A 89 -8.37 5.18 23.19
CA THR A 89 -7.08 4.52 22.96
C THR A 89 -6.07 5.49 22.41
N LEU A 90 -6.47 6.36 21.48
CA LEU A 90 -5.61 7.42 20.95
C LEU A 90 -5.15 8.42 22.01
N LEU A 91 -6.02 8.81 22.95
CA LEU A 91 -5.62 9.68 24.07
C LEU A 91 -4.61 9.00 24.99
N LYS A 92 -4.82 7.71 25.31
CA LYS A 92 -3.88 6.93 26.12
C LYS A 92 -2.52 6.80 25.41
N ALA A 93 -2.55 6.44 24.12
CA ALA A 93 -1.36 6.33 23.29
C ALA A 93 -0.59 7.66 23.23
N LEU A 94 -1.29 8.79 23.06
CA LEU A 94 -0.67 10.12 23.08
C LEU A 94 0.02 10.42 24.42
N GLY A 95 -0.59 10.05 25.55
CA GLY A 95 -0.03 10.26 26.88
C GLY A 95 1.24 9.45 27.16
N GLU A 96 1.49 8.37 26.41
CA GLU A 96 2.69 7.54 26.54
C GLU A 96 3.86 8.01 25.67
N VAL A 97 3.60 8.88 24.68
CA VAL A 97 4.65 9.49 23.86
C VAL A 97 5.33 10.61 24.65
N ARG A 98 6.63 10.47 24.89
CA ARG A 98 7.44 11.48 25.59
C ARG A 98 7.76 12.63 24.64
N VAL A 99 7.14 13.78 24.89
CA VAL A 99 7.37 15.05 24.17
C VAL A 99 8.22 15.97 25.04
N ARG A 100 9.33 16.48 24.49
CA ARG A 100 10.28 17.39 25.15
C ARG A 100 10.13 18.84 24.69
N GLU A 101 8.93 19.21 24.27
CA GLU A 101 8.52 20.58 23.95
C GLU A 101 7.06 20.81 24.38
N PRO A 102 6.63 22.06 24.62
CA PRO A 102 5.27 22.35 25.05
C PRO A 102 4.23 21.95 24.00
N VAL A 103 3.15 21.32 24.47
CA VAL A 103 1.95 21.05 23.67
C VAL A 103 0.96 22.17 23.91
N GLU A 104 0.62 22.93 22.85
CA GLU A 104 -0.31 24.05 22.95
C GLU A 104 -1.76 23.57 23.08
N ARG A 105 -2.14 22.62 22.21
CA ARG A 105 -3.51 22.12 22.08
C ARG A 105 -3.51 20.67 21.60
N VAL A 106 -4.56 19.94 21.92
CA VAL A 106 -4.82 18.59 21.40
C VAL A 106 -6.24 18.56 20.84
N MET A 107 -6.41 17.94 19.67
CA MET A 107 -7.71 17.77 19.03
C MET A 107 -7.84 16.37 18.46
N ILE A 108 -9.00 15.74 18.66
CA ILE A 108 -9.33 14.47 18.02
C ILE A 108 -10.24 14.73 16.83
N PHE A 109 -9.90 14.17 15.69
CA PHE A 109 -10.71 14.22 14.49
C PHE A 109 -11.26 12.85 14.17
N ARG A 110 -12.53 12.79 13.80
CA ARG A 110 -13.07 11.68 13.02
C ARG A 110 -12.67 11.89 11.56
N THR A 111 -12.12 10.86 10.92
CA THR A 111 -11.52 10.99 9.58
C THR A 111 -11.92 9.83 8.67
N ASN A 112 -11.78 10.03 7.36
CA ASN A 112 -11.84 8.96 6.37
C ASN A 112 -10.46 8.30 6.11
N GLN A 113 -9.44 8.60 6.91
CA GLN A 113 -8.11 8.02 6.73
C GLN A 113 -8.14 6.52 7.02
N GLY A 114 -7.32 5.74 6.33
CA GLY A 114 -7.27 4.29 6.53
C GLY A 114 -8.56 3.54 6.17
N THR A 115 -9.46 4.11 5.35
CA THR A 115 -10.77 3.49 5.03
C THR A 115 -10.87 2.92 3.62
N ASN A 116 -9.94 3.25 2.71
CA ASN A 116 -10.07 3.06 1.27
C ASN A 116 -11.31 3.75 0.65
N ALA A 117 -11.79 4.85 1.23
CA ALA A 117 -12.98 5.56 0.73
C ALA A 117 -12.91 5.97 -0.75
N HIS A 118 -11.71 6.15 -1.31
CA HIS A 118 -11.49 6.47 -2.72
C HIS A 118 -11.41 5.25 -3.64
N LEU A 119 -11.29 4.03 -3.10
CA LEU A 119 -11.06 2.79 -3.85
C LEU A 119 -12.29 1.86 -3.80
N THR A 120 -13.46 2.40 -4.13
CA THR A 120 -14.75 1.70 -3.93
C THR A 120 -15.38 1.15 -5.21
N ARG A 121 -15.02 1.70 -6.38
CA ARG A 121 -15.71 1.38 -7.65
C ARG A 121 -14.82 0.54 -8.57
N PRO A 122 -15.19 -0.73 -8.84
CA PRO A 122 -14.66 -1.50 -9.96
C PRO A 122 -14.93 -0.76 -11.27
N ARG A 123 -13.94 -0.78 -12.16
CA ARG A 123 -14.00 -0.15 -13.49
C ARG A 123 -13.43 -1.09 -14.53
N LYS A 124 -13.80 -0.85 -15.78
CA LYS A 124 -13.08 -1.42 -16.94
C LYS A 124 -11.94 -0.50 -17.36
N ILE A 125 -10.94 -1.05 -18.03
CA ILE A 125 -9.77 -0.28 -18.51
C ILE A 125 -10.19 0.85 -19.46
N SER A 126 -11.19 0.60 -20.32
CA SER A 126 -11.75 1.62 -21.22
C SER A 126 -12.44 2.80 -20.51
N GLU A 127 -12.81 2.64 -19.24
CA GLU A 127 -13.49 3.66 -18.42
C GLU A 127 -12.52 4.51 -17.58
N LEU A 128 -11.21 4.31 -17.76
CA LEU A 128 -10.21 5.05 -17.00
C LEU A 128 -10.15 6.50 -17.45
N GLU A 129 -10.34 7.39 -16.47
CA GLU A 129 -10.18 8.83 -16.63
C GLU A 129 -9.09 9.34 -15.69
N PRO A 130 -8.33 10.37 -16.08
CA PRO A 130 -7.29 10.94 -15.23
C PRO A 130 -7.87 11.56 -13.95
N PHE A 131 -7.05 11.61 -12.91
CA PHE A 131 -7.38 12.22 -11.60
C PHE A 131 -8.49 11.51 -10.83
N GLN A 132 -8.78 10.26 -11.18
CA GLN A 132 -9.70 9.39 -10.46
C GLN A 132 -8.95 8.21 -9.84
N SER A 133 -9.62 7.51 -8.95
CA SER A 133 -9.17 6.21 -8.45
C SER A 133 -9.90 5.09 -9.17
N ALA A 134 -9.24 3.95 -9.34
CA ALA A 134 -9.81 2.79 -10.01
C ALA A 134 -9.45 1.50 -9.27
N VAL A 135 -10.36 0.53 -9.39
CA VAL A 135 -10.15 -0.87 -9.03
C VAL A 135 -10.35 -1.69 -10.30
N LEU A 136 -9.29 -2.32 -10.78
CA LEU A 136 -9.29 -3.09 -12.03
C LEU A 136 -9.02 -4.56 -11.71
N THR A 137 -9.87 -5.46 -12.18
CA THR A 137 -9.58 -6.91 -12.19
C THR A 137 -9.26 -7.31 -13.63
N ALA A 138 -8.05 -7.80 -13.85
CA ALA A 138 -7.52 -8.02 -15.20
C ALA A 138 -6.39 -9.05 -15.18
N ARG A 139 -6.02 -9.55 -16.35
CA ARG A 139 -4.86 -10.43 -16.53
C ARG A 139 -3.63 -9.65 -16.90
N VAL A 140 -2.45 -10.08 -16.47
CA VAL A 140 -1.18 -9.51 -16.91
C VAL A 140 -1.01 -9.78 -18.41
N ASP A 141 -0.75 -8.72 -19.18
CA ASP A 141 -0.67 -8.72 -20.65
C ASP A 141 0.74 -9.01 -21.16
N SER A 142 1.75 -8.53 -20.44
CA SER A 142 3.16 -8.66 -20.82
C SER A 142 4.06 -8.78 -19.59
N LEU A 143 5.28 -9.29 -19.78
CA LEU A 143 6.27 -9.33 -18.70
C LEU A 143 6.49 -7.91 -18.12
N PRO A 144 6.55 -7.78 -16.78
CA PRO A 144 6.87 -6.53 -16.10
C PRO A 144 8.23 -5.97 -16.53
N ARG A 145 8.31 -4.66 -16.67
CA ARG A 145 9.54 -3.92 -16.96
C ARG A 145 10.03 -3.21 -15.70
N VAL A 146 11.22 -3.55 -15.26
CA VAL A 146 11.92 -2.82 -14.18
C VAL A 146 12.64 -1.60 -14.77
N LEU A 147 12.33 -0.42 -14.26
CA LEU A 147 12.97 0.85 -14.63
C LEU A 147 14.16 1.15 -13.70
N LYS A 148 15.03 2.07 -14.15
CA LYS A 148 16.11 2.62 -13.31
C LYS A 148 15.52 3.20 -12.02
N GLY A 149 16.09 2.82 -10.87
CA GLY A 149 15.56 3.17 -9.55
C GLY A 149 14.62 2.12 -8.95
N GLY A 150 14.34 1.01 -9.64
CA GLY A 150 13.59 -0.13 -9.11
C GLY A 150 12.07 0.00 -9.21
N HIS A 151 11.56 0.93 -10.01
CA HIS A 151 10.12 1.01 -10.30
C HIS A 151 9.72 -0.09 -11.28
N VAL A 152 8.56 -0.69 -11.10
CA VAL A 152 8.03 -1.74 -11.97
C VAL A 152 6.83 -1.20 -12.72
N ILE A 153 6.88 -1.28 -14.05
CA ILE A 153 5.75 -1.00 -14.94
C ILE A 153 5.30 -2.32 -15.55
N PHE A 154 4.02 -2.63 -15.47
CA PHE A 154 3.45 -3.81 -16.12
C PHE A 154 2.11 -3.47 -16.77
N ARG A 155 1.73 -4.28 -17.74
CA ARG A 155 0.48 -4.11 -18.50
C ARG A 155 -0.52 -5.14 -18.04
N ILE A 156 -1.77 -4.72 -17.95
CA ILE A 156 -2.91 -5.59 -17.65
C ILE A 156 -3.95 -5.45 -18.75
N ARG A 157 -4.71 -6.51 -19.00
CA ARG A 157 -5.74 -6.61 -20.03
C ARG A 157 -7.04 -7.16 -19.43
N ASP A 158 -8.12 -6.47 -19.75
CA ASP A 158 -9.49 -6.95 -19.60
C ASP A 158 -10.15 -7.06 -20.99
N GLU A 159 -11.44 -7.34 -21.03
CA GLU A 159 -12.19 -7.47 -22.30
C GLU A 159 -12.29 -6.16 -23.10
N THR A 160 -11.96 -5.01 -22.50
CA THR A 160 -12.12 -3.68 -23.11
C THR A 160 -10.82 -3.07 -23.61
N GLY A 161 -9.66 -3.55 -23.15
CA GLY A 161 -8.40 -3.01 -23.62
C GLY A 161 -7.21 -3.36 -22.74
N VAL A 162 -6.13 -2.58 -22.91
CA VAL A 162 -4.89 -2.73 -22.16
C VAL A 162 -4.61 -1.48 -21.33
N GLY A 163 -4.38 -1.69 -20.04
CA GLY A 163 -4.02 -0.67 -19.07
C GLY A 163 -2.57 -0.82 -18.63
N VAL A 164 -1.99 0.28 -18.14
CA VAL A 164 -0.62 0.32 -17.60
C VAL A 164 -0.69 0.55 -16.10
N CYS A 165 0.01 -0.29 -15.33
CA CYS A 165 0.15 -0.18 -13.89
C CYS A 165 1.58 0.16 -13.50
N ALA A 166 1.74 0.93 -12.43
CA ALA A 166 3.04 1.29 -11.87
C ALA A 166 3.12 0.94 -10.38
N ALA A 167 4.07 0.08 -10.01
CA ALA A 167 4.53 -0.12 -8.65
C ALA A 167 5.87 0.59 -8.44
N TYR A 168 5.89 1.68 -7.67
CA TYR A 168 7.12 2.44 -7.44
C TYR A 168 8.01 1.75 -6.40
N ALA A 169 9.34 1.82 -6.55
CA ALA A 169 10.31 1.23 -5.61
C ALA A 169 10.00 1.41 -4.11
N PRO A 170 9.53 2.58 -3.62
CA PRO A 170 9.18 2.75 -2.20
C PRO A 170 8.03 1.84 -1.72
N SER A 171 7.26 1.23 -2.63
CA SER A 171 6.15 0.36 -2.27
C SER A 171 6.56 -1.06 -1.84
N GLY A 172 7.87 -1.37 -1.81
CA GLY A 172 8.42 -2.54 -1.12
C GLY A 172 7.81 -3.87 -1.58
N PRO A 173 7.10 -4.63 -0.71
CA PRO A 173 6.49 -5.93 -1.05
C PRO A 173 5.67 -5.90 -2.34
N MET A 174 4.82 -4.89 -2.50
CA MET A 174 3.98 -4.73 -3.70
C MET A 174 4.79 -4.56 -4.98
N MET A 175 5.94 -3.88 -4.92
CA MET A 175 6.83 -3.77 -6.08
C MET A 175 7.52 -5.10 -6.38
N ARG A 176 7.98 -5.83 -5.34
CA ARG A 176 8.58 -7.17 -5.51
C ARG A 176 7.59 -8.14 -6.14
N ALA A 177 6.38 -8.21 -5.61
CA ALA A 177 5.30 -9.01 -6.18
C ALA A 177 5.00 -8.64 -7.64
N ALA A 178 4.87 -7.34 -7.95
CA ALA A 178 4.63 -6.87 -9.31
C ALA A 178 5.76 -7.25 -10.29
N ARG A 179 7.00 -7.40 -9.81
CA ARG A 179 8.15 -7.82 -10.62
C ARG A 179 8.09 -9.29 -11.03
N GLU A 180 7.53 -10.15 -10.18
CA GLU A 180 7.47 -11.61 -10.42
C GLU A 180 6.24 -12.04 -11.23
N LEU A 181 5.36 -11.09 -11.59
CA LEU A 181 4.19 -11.34 -12.44
C LEU A 181 4.60 -11.78 -13.85
N ILE A 182 3.81 -12.65 -14.46
CA ILE A 182 3.98 -13.09 -15.86
C ILE A 182 2.65 -12.99 -16.62
N PRO A 183 2.68 -12.94 -17.97
CA PRO A 183 1.47 -12.93 -18.76
C PRO A 183 0.51 -14.06 -18.40
N GLY A 184 -0.76 -13.72 -18.22
CA GLY A 184 -1.83 -14.66 -17.86
C GLY A 184 -2.20 -14.70 -16.37
N ASP A 185 -1.30 -14.23 -15.48
CA ASP A 185 -1.62 -14.03 -14.05
C ASP A 185 -2.84 -13.12 -13.92
N GLU A 186 -3.76 -13.44 -13.00
CA GLU A 186 -4.92 -12.62 -12.71
C GLU A 186 -4.68 -11.80 -11.45
N VAL A 187 -4.89 -10.49 -11.57
CA VAL A 187 -4.65 -9.53 -10.49
C VAL A 187 -5.84 -8.60 -10.32
N ARG A 188 -5.99 -8.04 -9.11
CA ARG A 188 -6.82 -6.88 -8.85
C ARG A 188 -5.95 -5.70 -8.42
N ALA A 189 -5.87 -4.70 -9.29
CA ALA A 189 -5.04 -3.52 -9.13
C ALA A 189 -5.87 -2.35 -8.60
N TYR A 190 -5.38 -1.68 -7.56
CA TYR A 190 -6.02 -0.54 -6.91
C TYR A 190 -5.09 0.67 -6.98
N GLY A 191 -5.59 1.83 -7.40
CA GLY A 191 -4.74 3.00 -7.43
C GLY A 191 -5.37 4.27 -7.99
N GLY A 192 -4.57 5.34 -8.03
CA GLY A 192 -4.92 6.59 -8.67
C GLY A 192 -4.46 6.61 -10.14
N VAL A 193 -5.33 7.08 -11.04
CA VAL A 193 -5.05 7.23 -12.46
C VAL A 193 -4.29 8.52 -12.71
N ARG A 194 -3.05 8.39 -13.16
CA ARG A 194 -2.17 9.50 -13.52
C ARG A 194 -2.21 9.74 -15.03
N LEU A 195 -2.39 10.99 -15.42
CA LEU A 195 -2.12 11.46 -16.77
C LEU A 195 -0.62 11.72 -16.95
N ASN A 196 0.01 11.03 -17.89
CA ASN A 196 1.39 11.28 -18.26
C ASN A 196 1.50 12.41 -19.31
N ARG A 197 2.72 12.89 -19.55
CA ARG A 197 2.99 13.99 -20.49
C ARG A 197 2.66 13.63 -21.94
N ASP A 198 2.75 12.36 -22.28
CA ASP A 198 2.38 11.79 -23.59
C ASP A 198 0.88 11.48 -23.71
N SER A 199 0.06 11.99 -22.78
CA SER A 199 -1.38 11.72 -22.67
C SER A 199 -1.75 10.27 -22.38
N SER A 200 -0.78 9.39 -22.10
CA SER A 200 -1.07 8.03 -21.64
C SER A 200 -1.55 8.02 -20.19
N LEU A 201 -2.38 7.04 -19.84
CA LEU A 201 -2.83 6.81 -18.48
C LEU A 201 -1.99 5.74 -17.80
N THR A 202 -1.71 5.93 -16.51
CA THR A 202 -1.06 4.92 -15.68
C THR A 202 -1.76 4.82 -14.34
N LEU A 203 -2.10 3.60 -13.93
CA LEU A 203 -2.61 3.32 -12.60
C LEU A 203 -1.44 3.23 -11.61
N ASN A 204 -1.31 4.26 -10.76
CA ASN A 204 -0.32 4.29 -9.69
C ASN A 204 -0.83 3.44 -8.52
N LEU A 205 -0.22 2.27 -8.33
CA LEU A 205 -0.71 1.28 -7.40
C LEU A 205 -0.62 1.74 -5.93
N GLU A 206 -1.69 1.47 -5.20
CA GLU A 206 -1.82 1.64 -3.75
C GLU A 206 -2.09 0.30 -3.05
N ARG A 207 -2.58 -0.71 -3.80
CA ARG A 207 -2.76 -2.09 -3.38
C ARG A 207 -2.80 -2.99 -4.62
N LEU A 208 -2.32 -4.22 -4.50
CA LEU A 208 -2.33 -5.23 -5.56
C LEU A 208 -2.74 -6.57 -4.96
N ASP A 209 -3.87 -7.12 -5.39
CA ASP A 209 -4.24 -8.49 -5.02
C ASP A 209 -3.82 -9.43 -6.15
N ILE A 210 -3.05 -10.46 -5.83
CA ILE A 210 -2.72 -11.55 -6.74
C ILE A 210 -3.80 -12.60 -6.58
N LEU A 211 -4.65 -12.75 -7.59
CA LEU A 211 -5.83 -13.61 -7.51
C LEU A 211 -5.53 -15.03 -7.98
N ARG A 212 -4.83 -15.16 -9.11
CA ARG A 212 -4.41 -16.45 -9.66
C ARG A 212 -3.08 -16.31 -10.38
N ILE A 213 -2.19 -17.25 -10.11
CA ILE A 213 -0.90 -17.37 -10.80
C ILE A 213 -1.00 -18.46 -11.87
N VAL A 214 -0.38 -18.25 -13.02
CA VAL A 214 -0.22 -19.28 -14.05
C VAL A 214 1.10 -20.03 -13.88
N GLU A 215 1.16 -21.25 -14.41
CA GLU A 215 2.38 -22.03 -14.43
C GLU A 215 3.42 -21.39 -15.36
N ALA A 216 4.66 -21.26 -14.88
CA ALA A 216 5.78 -20.81 -15.68
C ALA A 216 6.52 -22.01 -16.27
N PHE A 217 6.93 -21.89 -17.52
CA PHE A 217 7.74 -22.89 -18.20
C PHE A 217 8.97 -22.22 -18.81
N ARG A 218 10.06 -22.99 -18.86
CA ARG A 218 11.28 -22.63 -19.60
C ARG A 218 11.58 -23.73 -20.58
N GLU A 219 12.06 -23.32 -21.74
CA GLU A 219 12.66 -24.23 -22.69
C GLU A 219 14.05 -24.66 -22.22
N GLU A 220 14.24 -25.96 -22.12
CA GLU A 220 15.55 -26.58 -21.95
C GLU A 220 15.87 -27.46 -23.16
N ASN A 221 17.17 -27.60 -23.44
CA ASN A 221 17.60 -28.54 -24.46
C ASN A 221 17.20 -29.97 -24.05
N PRO A 222 16.91 -30.85 -25.02
CA PRO A 222 16.53 -32.22 -24.71
C PRO A 222 17.62 -32.94 -23.92
N ARG A 223 17.22 -33.87 -23.07
CA ARG A 223 18.15 -34.75 -22.35
C ARG A 223 18.57 -35.90 -23.26
N CYS A 224 19.85 -36.27 -23.20
CA CYS A 224 20.39 -37.41 -23.93
C CYS A 224 19.65 -38.69 -23.51
N PRO A 225 19.01 -39.43 -24.45
CA PRO A 225 18.31 -40.68 -24.12
C PRO A 225 19.23 -41.76 -23.52
N SER A 226 20.53 -41.71 -23.81
CA SER A 226 21.49 -42.71 -23.34
C SER A 226 22.05 -42.41 -21.93
N CYS A 227 22.29 -41.15 -21.58
CA CYS A 227 22.97 -40.79 -20.32
C CYS A 227 22.25 -39.74 -19.46
N GLY A 228 21.12 -39.20 -19.91
CA GLY A 228 20.31 -38.21 -19.19
C GLY A 228 20.87 -36.79 -19.10
N THR A 229 22.10 -36.56 -19.60
CA THR A 229 22.76 -35.24 -19.62
C THR A 229 22.04 -34.30 -20.60
N CYS A 230 21.95 -33.01 -20.25
CA CYS A 230 21.39 -31.99 -21.14
C CYS A 230 22.26 -31.85 -22.40
N CYS A 231 21.67 -31.95 -23.59
CA CYS A 231 22.40 -31.81 -24.85
C CYS A 231 22.76 -30.34 -25.13
N GLU A 232 23.87 -30.10 -25.83
CA GLU A 232 24.24 -28.78 -26.35
C GLU A 232 23.61 -28.54 -27.73
N SER A 233 23.33 -27.28 -28.07
CA SER A 233 22.84 -26.94 -29.41
C SER A 233 23.98 -27.00 -30.43
N MET A 234 23.72 -27.60 -31.58
CA MET A 234 24.69 -27.66 -32.68
C MET A 234 24.60 -26.45 -33.63
N GLY A 235 23.74 -25.48 -33.34
CA GLY A 235 23.44 -24.34 -34.20
C GLY A 235 22.01 -24.35 -34.73
N ARG A 236 21.63 -23.27 -35.42
CA ARG A 236 20.27 -23.09 -35.95
C ARG A 236 19.91 -24.25 -36.89
N ASP A 237 18.80 -24.92 -36.60
CA ASP A 237 18.25 -26.05 -37.37
C ASP A 237 19.17 -27.29 -37.50
N GLN A 238 20.25 -27.37 -36.71
CA GLN A 238 21.19 -28.50 -36.74
C GLN A 238 20.95 -29.55 -35.64
N GLY A 239 19.99 -29.30 -34.74
CA GLY A 239 19.66 -30.19 -33.63
C GLY A 239 20.59 -30.02 -32.42
N PHE A 240 20.70 -31.07 -31.62
CA PHE A 240 21.43 -31.09 -30.36
C PHE A 240 22.40 -32.27 -30.29
N ARG A 241 23.53 -32.09 -29.61
CA ARG A 241 24.54 -33.13 -29.38
C ARG A 241 24.74 -33.36 -27.89
N CYS A 242 24.87 -34.61 -27.47
CA CYS A 242 25.34 -34.94 -26.14
C CYS A 242 26.87 -34.85 -26.11
N GLU A 243 27.42 -34.01 -25.24
CA GLU A 243 28.87 -33.88 -25.06
C GLU A 243 29.52 -35.19 -24.59
N LYS A 244 28.84 -35.94 -23.70
CA LYS A 244 29.36 -37.17 -23.10
C LYS A 244 29.30 -38.39 -24.03
N CYS A 245 28.20 -38.56 -24.76
CA CYS A 245 27.96 -39.74 -25.60
C CYS A 245 28.23 -39.49 -27.08
N GLY A 246 28.39 -38.24 -27.52
CA GLY A 246 28.45 -37.85 -28.93
C GLY A 246 27.14 -38.01 -29.71
N LEU A 247 26.09 -38.56 -29.06
CA LEU A 247 24.78 -38.79 -29.67
C LEU A 247 24.17 -37.48 -30.16
N ARG A 248 23.68 -37.48 -31.40
CA ARG A 248 22.99 -36.34 -32.00
C ARG A 248 21.49 -36.61 -32.03
N THR A 249 20.70 -35.63 -31.60
CA THR A 249 19.25 -35.68 -31.64
C THR A 249 18.69 -34.44 -32.36
N ARG A 250 17.54 -34.60 -33.00
CA ARG A 250 16.74 -33.49 -33.56
C ARG A 250 15.48 -33.22 -32.74
N ASP A 251 15.41 -33.77 -31.53
CA ASP A 251 14.30 -33.53 -30.62
C ASP A 251 14.11 -32.03 -30.38
N SER A 252 12.86 -31.63 -30.23
CA SER A 252 12.54 -30.26 -29.82
C SER A 252 13.01 -30.02 -28.39
N LYS A 253 13.20 -28.74 -28.04
CA LYS A 253 13.38 -28.36 -26.65
C LYS A 253 12.20 -28.85 -25.80
N THR A 254 12.50 -29.23 -24.57
CA THR A 254 11.48 -29.65 -23.60
C THR A 254 11.03 -28.45 -22.78
N GLN A 255 9.72 -28.33 -22.54
CA GLN A 255 9.19 -27.36 -21.60
C GLN A 255 9.31 -27.91 -20.18
N VAL A 256 10.12 -27.25 -19.35
CA VAL A 256 10.29 -27.62 -17.94
C VAL A 256 9.56 -26.59 -17.09
N ARG A 257 8.71 -27.06 -16.17
CA ARG A 257 8.00 -26.22 -15.22
C ARG A 257 8.98 -25.54 -14.27
N ILE A 258 8.87 -24.23 -14.14
CA ILE A 258 9.65 -23.43 -13.19
C ILE A 258 8.80 -23.18 -11.95
N SER A 259 9.39 -23.40 -10.77
CA SER A 259 8.78 -22.95 -9.51
C SER A 259 8.85 -21.44 -9.42
N ARG A 260 7.74 -20.80 -9.05
CA ARG A 260 7.63 -19.35 -8.90
C ARG A 260 7.59 -19.00 -7.42
N ASP A 261 8.35 -18.00 -7.03
CA ASP A 261 8.32 -17.43 -5.67
C ASP A 261 7.21 -16.36 -5.58
N LEU A 262 5.99 -16.76 -5.96
CA LEU A 262 4.81 -15.90 -5.97
C LEU A 262 3.59 -16.76 -5.68
N GLU A 263 2.78 -16.34 -4.71
CA GLU A 263 1.53 -16.99 -4.33
C GLU A 263 0.38 -15.99 -4.38
N PRO A 264 -0.89 -16.44 -4.45
CA PRO A 264 -2.04 -15.56 -4.26
C PRO A 264 -1.95 -14.82 -2.92
N SER A 265 -1.88 -13.49 -2.98
CA SER A 265 -1.63 -12.63 -1.82
C SER A 265 -2.30 -11.26 -1.97
N VAL A 266 -2.36 -10.50 -0.89
CA VAL A 266 -2.77 -9.09 -0.87
C VAL A 266 -1.55 -8.25 -0.52
N GLU A 267 -1.06 -7.50 -1.51
CA GLU A 267 0.12 -6.66 -1.37
C GLU A 267 -0.27 -5.21 -1.12
N ILE A 268 0.18 -4.66 0.00
CA ILE A 268 -0.02 -3.26 0.39
C ILE A 268 1.36 -2.64 0.65
N PRO A 269 1.61 -1.38 0.24
CA PRO A 269 2.86 -0.69 0.53
C PRO A 269 3.19 -0.65 2.04
N PRO A 270 4.49 -0.54 2.41
CA PRO A 270 4.89 -0.33 3.79
C PRO A 270 4.36 1.02 4.31
N PRO A 271 4.20 1.20 5.63
CA PRO A 271 3.62 2.41 6.24
C PRO A 271 4.17 3.73 5.68
N ARG A 272 5.49 3.82 5.45
CA ARG A 272 6.17 5.00 4.88
C ARG A 272 5.69 5.45 3.50
N SER A 273 5.05 4.55 2.75
CA SER A 273 4.63 4.74 1.36
C SER A 273 3.11 4.66 1.18
N ARG A 274 2.36 4.52 2.29
CA ARG A 274 0.90 4.53 2.26
C ARG A 274 0.39 5.96 2.12
N ARG A 275 -0.73 6.11 1.41
CA ARG A 275 -1.46 7.38 1.36
C ARG A 275 -2.43 7.45 2.53
N HIS A 276 -2.91 8.66 2.84
CA HIS A 276 -3.82 8.89 3.97
C HIS A 276 -5.04 7.97 3.97
N LEU A 277 -5.65 7.75 2.80
CA LEU A 277 -6.86 6.93 2.69
C LEU A 277 -6.58 5.43 2.63
N THR A 278 -5.33 5.00 2.40
CA THR A 278 -4.98 3.57 2.26
C THR A 278 -5.24 2.83 3.56
N ARG A 279 -6.16 1.84 3.51
CA ARG A 279 -6.51 1.01 4.66
C ARG A 279 -5.30 0.21 5.16
N PRO A 280 -4.95 0.29 6.45
CA PRO A 280 -3.85 -0.50 7.00
C PRO A 280 -4.19 -2.00 7.04
N GLN A 281 -3.16 -2.83 7.06
CA GLN A 281 -3.31 -4.29 7.11
C GLN A 281 -3.96 -4.76 8.41
N THR A 282 -3.65 -4.12 9.55
CA THR A 282 -4.29 -4.36 10.86
C THR A 282 -5.82 -4.31 10.77
N ALA A 283 -6.36 -3.32 10.05
CA ALA A 283 -7.81 -3.22 9.84
C ALA A 283 -8.39 -4.34 8.97
N SER A 284 -7.59 -4.95 8.10
CA SER A 284 -8.04 -6.05 7.23
C SER A 284 -8.07 -7.40 7.96
N GLN A 285 -7.29 -7.53 9.04
CA GLN A 285 -7.17 -8.74 9.85
C GLN A 285 -8.19 -8.79 11.00
N ASN A 286 -8.84 -7.68 11.31
CA ASN A 286 -9.82 -7.60 12.38
C ASN A 286 -11.13 -6.95 11.87
N PRO A 287 -12.04 -7.73 11.28
CA PRO A 287 -13.34 -7.24 10.79
C PRO A 287 -14.24 -6.74 11.92
N ASP A 288 -13.97 -7.16 13.15
CA ASP A 288 -14.66 -6.80 14.40
C ASP A 288 -14.04 -5.59 15.11
N LEU A 289 -12.91 -5.03 14.61
CA LEU A 289 -12.51 -3.67 14.98
C LEU A 289 -13.63 -2.76 14.53
N MET A 290 -14.50 -2.43 15.48
CA MET A 290 -15.62 -1.51 15.36
C MET A 290 -15.20 -0.32 14.50
N PHE A 291 -15.51 -0.38 13.20
CA PHE A 291 -15.83 0.83 12.45
C PHE A 291 -17.12 1.33 13.08
N ALA A 292 -17.06 1.90 14.30
CA ALA A 292 -18.17 2.06 15.23
C ALA A 292 -19.50 2.19 14.49
N ARG A 293 -20.14 1.04 14.21
CA ARG A 293 -21.34 1.01 13.40
C ARG A 293 -22.56 1.17 14.28
N GLU A 294 -22.39 1.06 15.60
CA GLU A 294 -23.48 1.19 16.56
C GLU A 294 -23.02 1.27 18.02
N ASP A 295 -21.78 1.69 18.31
CA ASP A 295 -21.40 1.94 19.70
C ASP A 295 -21.60 3.42 20.06
N ALA A 296 -22.20 3.64 21.23
CA ALA A 296 -22.63 4.93 21.76
C ALA A 296 -21.44 5.87 22.04
N PHE A 297 -20.75 6.32 20.99
CA PHE A 297 -19.92 7.51 21.02
C PHE A 297 -20.85 8.70 21.23
N SER A 298 -21.24 8.94 22.48
CA SER A 298 -21.77 10.24 22.86
C SER A 298 -20.59 11.14 23.19
N PHE A 299 -20.62 12.34 22.63
CA PHE A 299 -19.68 13.40 22.99
C PHE A 299 -19.63 13.61 24.52
N GLU A 300 -20.73 13.30 25.22
CA GLU A 300 -20.82 13.35 26.68
C GLU A 300 -19.91 12.32 27.41
N ARG A 301 -19.72 11.09 26.89
CA ARG A 301 -18.77 10.13 27.49
C ARG A 301 -17.33 10.63 27.38
N LEU A 302 -16.99 11.25 26.26
CA LEU A 302 -15.67 11.86 26.06
C LEU A 302 -15.48 13.05 27.01
N LEU A 303 -16.48 13.93 27.13
CA LEU A 303 -16.44 15.05 28.07
C LEU A 303 -16.33 14.60 29.54
N LYS A 304 -17.04 13.52 29.93
CA LYS A 304 -16.94 12.91 31.27
C LYS A 304 -15.56 12.32 31.56
N ALA A 305 -14.85 11.82 30.54
CA ALA A 305 -13.49 11.31 30.70
C ALA A 305 -12.42 12.42 30.73
N ILE A 306 -12.74 13.62 30.23
CA ILE A 306 -11.82 14.76 30.12
C ILE A 306 -12.02 15.77 31.29
N GLN A 307 -13.20 15.83 31.92
CA GLN A 307 -13.45 16.61 33.14
C GLN A 307 -12.94 15.86 34.39
N PRO A 308 -12.32 16.57 35.36
CA PRO A 308 -10.88 16.73 35.36
C PRO A 308 -10.16 15.85 36.41
N ALA A 309 -9.02 15.28 36.01
CA ALA A 309 -7.87 15.11 36.92
C ALA A 309 -7.20 16.48 37.09
N SER A 310 -7.93 17.45 37.65
CA SER A 310 -7.39 18.74 38.09
C SER A 310 -6.78 18.55 39.47
N THR A 311 -5.66 17.81 39.51
CA THR A 311 -4.65 17.80 40.58
C THR A 311 -3.47 16.99 40.05
N LEU A 312 -2.61 17.67 39.29
CA LEU A 312 -1.18 17.39 39.15
C LEU A 312 -0.45 18.68 39.53
#